data_AF-A0A8H7QHJ4-F1
#
_entry.id   AF-A0A8H7QHJ4-F1
#
_cell.length_a   1.000
_cell.length_b   1.000
_cell.length_c   1.000
_cell.angle_alpha   90.00
_cell.angle_beta   90.00
_cell.angle_gamma   90.00
#
_symmetry.space_group_name_H-M   'P 1'
#
loop_
_entity.id
_entity.type
_entity.pdbx_description
1 polymer ?
#
loop_
_entity_poly.entity_id
_entity_poly.type
_entity_poly.pdbx_seq_one_letter_code
_entity_poly.pdbx_strand_id
1 'polypeptide(L)'
;MFWSCITATGSGYGTTIIDGSIDSSVYVDILETSSTTSHTSVITKRWFNEHGFSVDTIMNWTARSPDLNPIEHVWYLLKRNPDAFPTRPTTKEELEQRIATEWYKLTKKGCLKYIDSMPARIKAIIKSKGGPTKY
;
A
#
# COMPACT_ATOMS: atom_id res chain seq x y z
N MET A 1 0.52 12.71 -5.27
CA MET A 1 0.56 11.21 -5.26
C MET A 1 -0.13 10.73 -4.00
N PHE A 2 -0.78 9.57 -4.01
CA PHE A 2 -1.43 9.00 -2.82
C PHE A 2 -0.58 7.88 -2.25
N TRP A 3 -0.46 7.86 -0.93
CA TRP A 3 0.14 6.77 -0.21
C TRP A 3 -0.83 6.19 0.83
N SER A 4 -0.89 4.87 1.00
CA SER A 4 -1.49 4.28 2.21
C SER A 4 -0.97 2.86 2.50
N CYS A 5 -1.35 2.31 3.66
CA CYS A 5 -1.12 0.91 4.02
C CYS A 5 -2.40 0.22 4.52
N ILE A 6 -2.41 -1.11 4.42
CA ILE A 6 -3.43 -1.97 5.01
C ILE A 6 -2.76 -3.00 5.91
N THR A 7 -3.43 -3.38 6.99
CA THR A 7 -2.96 -4.40 7.93
C THR A 7 -4.09 -5.39 8.23
N ALA A 8 -3.76 -6.46 8.95
CA ALA A 8 -4.76 -7.43 9.43
C ALA A 8 -5.78 -6.82 10.40
N THR A 9 -5.53 -5.61 10.93
CA THR A 9 -6.44 -4.91 11.84
C THR A 9 -7.34 -3.90 11.12
N GLY A 10 -7.04 -3.54 9.87
CA GLY A 10 -7.84 -2.60 9.07
C GLY A 10 -6.98 -1.78 8.12
N SER A 11 -7.55 -0.69 7.60
CA SER A 11 -6.76 0.37 6.95
C SER A 11 -5.80 0.98 7.96
N GLY A 12 -4.54 1.19 7.57
CA GLY A 12 -3.61 1.99 8.37
C GLY A 12 -3.99 3.47 8.37
N TYR A 13 -3.14 4.30 8.99
CA TYR A 13 -3.33 5.75 8.96
C TYR A 13 -3.38 6.26 7.52
N GLY A 14 -4.22 7.27 7.34
CA GLY A 14 -4.87 7.65 6.10
C GLY A 14 -4.00 7.88 4.89
N THR A 15 -4.69 8.11 3.79
CA THR A 15 -4.07 8.35 2.51
C THR A 15 -3.22 9.62 2.54
N THR A 16 -1.90 9.51 2.73
CA THR A 16 -1.00 10.66 2.76
C THR A 16 -0.77 11.15 1.33
N ILE A 17 -0.86 12.45 1.16
CA ILE A 17 -0.69 13.09 -0.14
C ILE A 17 0.68 13.69 -0.21
N ILE A 18 1.37 13.29 -1.27
CA ILE A 18 2.76 13.66 -1.46
C ILE A 18 2.81 14.54 -2.69
N ASP A 19 3.16 15.80 -2.45
CA ASP A 19 3.43 16.78 -3.49
C ASP A 19 4.84 16.54 -4.04
N GLY A 20 4.92 16.12 -5.30
CA GLY A 20 6.17 15.71 -5.95
C GLY A 20 6.47 14.22 -5.83
N SER A 21 7.72 13.86 -6.12
CA SER A 21 8.25 12.49 -5.98
C SER A 21 8.68 12.22 -4.55
N ILE A 22 8.52 10.98 -4.08
CA ILE A 22 9.06 10.59 -2.77
C ILE A 22 10.55 10.32 -2.90
N ASP A 23 11.35 11.01 -2.08
CA ASP A 23 12.76 10.70 -1.84
C ASP A 23 12.99 10.06 -0.46
N SER A 24 14.24 9.78 -0.11
CA SER A 24 14.59 9.12 1.15
C SER A 24 14.41 9.95 2.42
N SER A 25 14.36 11.28 2.31
CA SER A 25 14.07 12.18 3.44
C SER A 25 12.57 12.20 3.72
N VAL A 26 11.78 12.49 2.67
CA VAL A 26 10.32 12.42 2.72
C VAL A 26 9.88 11.03 3.19
N TYR A 27 10.61 9.99 2.81
CA TYR A 27 10.40 8.63 3.30
C TYR A 27 10.50 8.43 4.82
N VAL A 28 11.52 8.99 5.47
CA VAL A 28 11.72 8.80 6.91
C VAL A 28 10.68 9.56 7.70
N ASP A 29 10.37 10.79 7.30
CA ASP A 29 9.29 11.59 7.91
C ASP A 29 7.95 10.87 7.79
N ILE A 30 7.71 10.28 6.62
CA ILE A 30 6.56 9.42 6.36
C ILE A 30 6.66 8.12 7.17
N LEU A 31 7.80 7.47 7.42
CA LEU A 31 7.82 6.30 8.33
C LEU A 31 7.54 6.67 9.79
N GLU A 32 7.95 7.86 10.21
CA GLU A 32 7.64 8.40 11.54
C GLU A 32 6.14 8.74 11.70
N THR A 33 5.38 8.93 10.59
CA THR A 33 3.97 9.36 10.64
C THR A 33 2.95 8.49 9.87
N SER A 34 3.35 7.75 8.83
CA SER A 34 2.51 6.99 7.86
C SER A 34 3.30 6.36 6.66
N SER A 35 4.07 5.26 6.79
CA SER A 35 4.98 4.54 5.82
C SER A 35 5.14 4.87 4.28
N THR A 36 6.30 4.59 3.63
CA THR A 36 6.68 4.66 2.16
C THR A 36 7.36 5.91 1.59
N THR A 37 8.09 5.91 0.43
CA THR A 37 8.95 4.89 -0.24
C THR A 37 10.39 5.41 -0.51
N SER A 38 11.40 4.78 0.11
CA SER A 38 12.74 4.49 -0.46
C SER A 38 13.29 3.26 0.26
N HIS A 39 12.61 2.11 0.15
CA HIS A 39 12.76 0.96 1.07
C HIS A 39 14.19 0.41 1.26
N THR A 40 15.11 0.70 0.34
CA THR A 40 16.47 0.17 0.35
C THR A 40 17.55 1.22 0.61
N SER A 41 17.17 2.49 0.84
CA SER A 41 18.15 3.57 1.10
C SER A 41 18.90 3.33 2.42
N VAL A 42 20.08 3.94 2.55
CA VAL A 42 20.88 3.86 3.79
C VAL A 42 20.10 4.44 4.97
N ILE A 43 19.41 5.56 4.75
CA ILE A 43 18.63 6.27 5.78
C ILE A 43 17.45 5.40 6.23
N THR A 44 16.75 4.80 5.28
CA THR A 44 15.65 3.86 5.54
C THR A 44 16.08 2.65 6.35
N LYS A 45 17.18 2.00 5.95
CA LYS A 45 17.70 0.83 6.65
C LYS A 45 18.13 1.17 8.07
N ARG A 46 18.74 2.36 8.25
CA ARG A 46 19.12 2.87 9.56
C ARG A 46 17.89 3.10 10.44
N TRP A 47 16.86 3.76 9.94
CA TRP A 47 15.61 3.99 10.68
C TRP A 47 14.97 2.67 11.14
N PHE A 48 14.89 1.67 10.25
CA PHE A 48 14.37 0.35 10.60
C PHE A 48 15.16 -0.30 11.74
N ASN A 49 16.49 -0.27 11.66
CA ASN A 49 17.35 -0.80 12.72
C ASN A 49 17.16 -0.06 14.06
N GLU A 50 17.08 1.28 14.03
CA GLU A 50 16.88 2.11 15.23
C GLU A 50 15.53 1.86 15.90
N HIS A 51 14.50 1.49 15.13
CA HIS A 51 13.15 1.16 15.62
C HIS A 51 12.93 -0.34 15.86
N GLY A 52 13.99 -1.16 15.84
CA GLY A 52 13.92 -2.58 16.17
C GLY A 52 13.33 -3.48 15.07
N PHE A 53 13.17 -2.98 13.84
CA PHE A 53 12.83 -3.81 12.69
C PHE A 53 14.10 -4.49 12.16
N SER A 54 14.18 -5.81 12.32
CA SER A 54 15.29 -6.60 11.77
C SER A 54 15.04 -6.92 10.29
N VAL A 55 16.08 -7.37 9.58
CA VAL A 55 15.96 -7.90 8.22
C VAL A 55 14.97 -9.08 8.17
N ASP A 56 14.81 -9.83 9.26
CA ASP A 56 13.85 -10.93 9.37
C ASP A 56 12.40 -10.44 9.54
N THR A 57 12.23 -9.22 10.03
CA THR A 57 10.92 -8.55 10.16
C THR A 57 10.50 -7.88 8.86
N ILE A 58 11.46 -7.58 7.97
CA ILE A 58 11.23 -7.00 6.64
C ILE A 58 11.15 -8.15 5.63
N MET A 59 9.96 -8.43 5.13
CA MET A 59 9.76 -9.50 4.16
C MET A 59 10.60 -9.25 2.90
N ASN A 60 11.37 -10.27 2.48
CA ASN A 60 12.15 -10.21 1.24
C ASN A 60 11.19 -10.14 0.04
N TRP A 61 11.07 -8.94 -0.55
CA TRP A 61 10.13 -8.66 -1.62
C TRP A 61 10.80 -8.78 -2.99
N THR A 62 10.16 -9.49 -3.91
CA THR A 62 10.67 -9.61 -5.29
C THR A 62 10.34 -8.36 -6.11
N ALA A 63 11.30 -7.87 -6.89
CA ALA A 63 11.07 -6.73 -7.75
C ALA A 63 9.99 -7.03 -8.81
N ARG A 64 9.20 -6.01 -9.17
CA ARG A 64 8.16 -6.07 -10.22
C ARG A 64 7.03 -7.10 -9.97
N SER A 65 6.67 -7.33 -8.71
CA SER A 65 5.59 -8.25 -8.33
C SER A 65 4.39 -7.52 -7.69
N PRO A 66 3.65 -6.66 -8.44
CA PRO A 66 2.45 -6.03 -7.92
C PRO A 66 1.37 -7.05 -7.53
N ASP A 67 1.33 -8.19 -8.21
CA ASP A 67 0.44 -9.32 -7.94
C ASP A 67 0.61 -9.91 -6.52
N LEU A 68 1.78 -9.71 -5.90
CA LEU A 68 2.00 -10.11 -4.50
C LEU A 68 1.52 -9.07 -3.51
N ASN A 69 1.23 -7.85 -3.92
CA ASN A 69 0.86 -6.75 -3.03
C ASN A 69 -0.67 -6.65 -2.90
N PRO A 70 -1.27 -7.09 -1.78
CA PRO A 70 -2.73 -7.13 -1.65
C PRO A 70 -3.40 -5.75 -1.74
N ILE A 71 -2.66 -4.68 -1.44
CA ILE A 71 -3.17 -3.30 -1.51
C ILE A 71 -3.47 -2.84 -2.93
N GLU A 72 -2.82 -3.42 -3.94
CA GLU A 72 -3.07 -3.08 -5.35
C GLU A 72 -4.50 -3.42 -5.75
N HIS A 73 -5.03 -4.52 -5.20
CA HIS A 73 -6.42 -4.91 -5.40
C HIS A 73 -7.37 -3.91 -4.70
N VAL A 74 -7.02 -3.41 -3.52
CA VAL A 74 -7.80 -2.38 -2.82
C VAL A 74 -7.85 -1.10 -3.66
N TRP A 75 -6.70 -0.64 -4.17
CA TRP A 75 -6.63 0.52 -5.07
C TRP A 75 -7.43 0.34 -6.35
N TYR A 76 -7.37 -0.86 -6.94
CA TYR A 76 -8.16 -1.21 -8.11
C TYR A 76 -9.67 -1.08 -7.86
N LEU A 77 -10.15 -1.58 -6.73
CA LEU A 77 -11.56 -1.51 -6.37
C LEU A 77 -12.00 -0.08 -6.07
N LEU A 78 -11.17 0.70 -5.36
CA LEU A 78 -11.45 2.10 -5.06
C LEU A 78 -11.62 2.91 -6.35
N LYS A 79 -10.71 2.74 -7.32
CA LYS A 79 -10.78 3.42 -8.63
C LYS A 79 -12.01 3.04 -9.46
N ARG A 80 -12.58 1.86 -9.24
CA ARG A 80 -13.75 1.35 -9.97
C ARG A 80 -15.06 1.50 -9.20
N ASN A 81 -15.01 1.98 -7.96
CA ASN A 81 -16.21 2.12 -7.14
C ASN A 81 -17.03 3.32 -7.65
N PRO A 82 -18.25 3.10 -8.20
CA PRO A 82 -19.10 4.20 -8.64
C PRO A 82 -19.52 5.11 -7.49
N ASP A 83 -19.63 4.59 -6.26
CA ASP A 83 -19.97 5.38 -5.08
C ASP A 83 -18.80 6.29 -4.65
N ALA A 84 -17.56 5.90 -4.96
CA ALA A 84 -16.36 6.71 -4.72
C ALA A 84 -16.28 7.92 -5.66
N PHE A 85 -16.70 7.71 -6.91
CA PHE A 85 -16.58 8.67 -7.99
C PHE A 85 -17.88 8.79 -8.80
N PRO A 86 -18.99 9.24 -8.16
CA PRO A 86 -20.27 9.40 -8.85
C PRO A 86 -20.19 10.47 -9.95
N THR A 87 -19.30 11.45 -9.76
CA THR A 87 -18.91 12.45 -10.76
C THR A 87 -17.40 12.57 -10.82
N ARG A 88 -16.88 13.13 -11.93
CA ARG A 88 -15.45 13.44 -12.02
C ARG A 88 -15.11 14.55 -11.02
N PRO A 89 -14.11 14.35 -10.13
CA PRO A 89 -13.69 15.40 -9.21
C PRO A 89 -13.09 16.58 -9.99
N THR A 90 -13.38 17.78 -9.51
CA THR A 90 -13.05 19.06 -10.15
C THR A 90 -11.84 19.72 -9.53
N THR A 91 -11.60 19.48 -8.23
CA THR A 91 -10.42 19.97 -7.52
C THR A 91 -9.59 18.81 -6.98
N LYS A 92 -8.36 19.13 -6.58
CA LYS A 92 -7.48 18.17 -5.91
C LYS A 92 -8.15 17.75 -4.60
N GLU A 93 -8.53 18.70 -3.76
CA GLU A 93 -9.10 18.50 -2.43
C GLU A 93 -10.37 17.62 -2.45
N GLU A 94 -11.20 17.77 -3.48
CA GLU A 94 -12.38 16.92 -3.68
C GLU A 94 -12.00 15.46 -3.97
N LEU A 95 -11.01 15.24 -4.84
CA LEU A 95 -10.49 13.90 -5.12
C LEU A 95 -9.92 13.26 -3.85
N GLU A 96 -9.23 14.05 -3.03
CA GLU A 96 -8.64 13.62 -1.76
C GLU A 96 -9.70 13.17 -0.76
N GLN A 97 -10.71 14.00 -0.53
CA GLN A 97 -11.79 13.71 0.41
C GLN A 97 -12.56 12.44 0.01
N ARG A 98 -12.81 12.26 -1.30
CA ARG A 98 -13.48 11.06 -1.82
C ARG A 98 -12.65 9.80 -1.61
N ILE A 99 -11.35 9.84 -1.93
CA ILE A 99 -10.45 8.71 -1.70
C ILE A 99 -10.37 8.38 -0.21
N ALA A 100 -10.20 9.38 0.65
CA ALA A 100 -10.12 9.17 2.10
C ALA A 100 -11.43 8.56 2.65
N THR A 101 -12.59 9.07 2.23
CA THR A 101 -13.91 8.57 2.65
C THR A 101 -14.06 7.08 2.34
N GLU A 102 -13.66 6.66 1.14
CA GLU A 102 -13.74 5.26 0.72
C GLU A 102 -12.68 4.39 1.39
N TRP A 103 -11.48 4.93 1.57
CA TRP A 103 -10.39 4.24 2.24
C TRP A 103 -10.78 3.85 3.67
N TYR A 104 -11.38 4.78 4.42
CA TYR A 104 -11.80 4.53 5.79
C TYR A 104 -13.06 3.65 5.91
N LYS A 105 -13.75 3.34 4.80
CA LYS A 105 -14.78 2.29 4.79
C LYS A 105 -14.19 0.88 4.81
N LEU A 106 -12.88 0.71 4.59
CA LEU A 106 -12.22 -0.60 4.62
C LEU A 106 -12.26 -1.18 6.03
N THR A 107 -13.18 -2.11 6.24
CA THR A 107 -13.27 -2.85 7.50
C THR A 107 -12.09 -3.80 7.67
N LYS A 108 -11.79 -4.17 8.92
CA LYS A 108 -10.87 -5.26 9.26
C LYS A 108 -11.11 -6.52 8.43
N LYS A 109 -12.38 -6.92 8.28
CA LYS A 109 -12.78 -8.09 7.47
C LYS A 109 -12.44 -7.90 5.99
N GLY A 110 -12.62 -6.69 5.47
CA GLY A 110 -12.23 -6.32 4.11
C GLY A 110 -10.72 -6.45 3.89
N CYS A 111 -9.91 -5.91 4.79
CA CYS A 111 -8.45 -6.00 4.71
C CYS A 111 -7.95 -7.46 4.85
N LEU A 112 -8.48 -8.20 5.83
CA LEU A 112 -8.14 -9.62 6.04
C LEU A 112 -8.41 -10.47 4.81
N LYS A 113 -9.53 -10.27 4.12
CA LYS A 113 -9.83 -11.00 2.87
C LYS A 113 -8.70 -10.90 1.83
N TYR A 114 -8.04 -9.75 1.71
CA TYR A 114 -6.93 -9.58 0.77
C TYR A 114 -5.63 -10.15 1.32
N ILE A 115 -5.37 -10.01 2.62
CA ILE A 115 -4.19 -10.60 3.28
C ILE A 115 -4.25 -12.13 3.23
N ASP A 116 -5.41 -12.72 3.51
CA ASP A 116 -5.65 -14.17 3.46
C ASP A 116 -5.51 -14.75 2.06
N SER A 117 -5.49 -13.91 1.02
CA SER A 117 -5.22 -14.34 -0.36
C SER A 117 -3.74 -14.59 -0.64
N MET A 118 -2.83 -14.16 0.24
CA MET A 118 -1.37 -14.26 0.04
C MET A 118 -0.87 -15.69 -0.25
N PRO A 119 -1.29 -16.73 0.49
CA PRO A 119 -0.88 -18.10 0.16
C PRO A 119 -1.29 -18.52 -1.25
N ALA A 120 -2.44 -18.06 -1.74
CA ALA A 120 -2.89 -18.35 -3.10
C ALA A 120 -2.12 -17.57 -4.17
N ARG A 121 -1.79 -16.29 -3.90
CA ARG A 121 -0.95 -15.44 -4.76
C ARG A 121 0.46 -16.04 -4.92
N ILE A 122 1.08 -16.45 -3.81
CA ILE A 122 2.39 -17.11 -3.80
C ILE A 122 2.37 -18.39 -4.63
N LYS A 123 1.35 -19.25 -4.43
CA LYS A 123 1.18 -20.48 -5.23
C LYS A 123 1.02 -20.17 -6.72
N ALA A 124 0.30 -19.12 -7.08
CA ALA A 124 0.13 -18.70 -8.47
C ALA A 124 1.46 -18.26 -9.10
N ILE A 125 2.29 -17.50 -8.37
CA ILE A 125 3.62 -17.07 -8.85
C ILE A 125 4.59 -18.24 -9.00
N ILE A 126 4.59 -19.17 -8.05
CA ILE A 126 5.42 -20.38 -8.16
C ILE A 126 4.98 -21.17 -9.41
N LYS A 127 3.67 -21.30 -9.63
CA LYS A 127 3.13 -21.98 -10.83
C LYS A 127 3.48 -21.25 -12.13
N SER A 128 3.49 -19.92 -12.13
CA SER A 128 3.89 -19.12 -13.30
C SER A 128 5.40 -18.99 -13.46
N LYS A 129 6.21 -19.62 -12.58
CA LYS A 129 7.68 -19.52 -12.56
C LYS A 129 8.17 -18.06 -12.48
N GLY A 130 7.48 -17.24 -11.69
CA GLY A 130 7.80 -15.81 -11.56
C GLY A 130 7.16 -14.91 -12.63
N GLY A 131 6.37 -15.48 -13.55
CA GLY A 131 5.60 -14.72 -14.53
C GLY A 131 4.35 -14.05 -13.94
N PRO A 132 3.67 -13.17 -14.71
CA PRO A 132 2.43 -12.53 -14.30
C PRO A 132 1.34 -13.54 -13.93
N THR A 133 0.47 -13.14 -13.00
CA THR A 133 -0.64 -13.94 -12.51
C THR A 133 -1.97 -13.20 -12.70
N LYS A 134 -3.06 -13.81 -12.25
CA LYS A 134 -4.40 -13.21 -12.31
C LYS A 134 -4.67 -12.15 -11.24
N TYR A 135 -3.68 -11.88 -10.39
CA TYR A 135 -3.84 -11.23 -9.08
C TYR A 135 -3.36 -9.80 -9.05
#